data_AF-A0A8J7XEB8-F1
#
_entry.id   AF-A0A8J7XEB8-F1
#
_cell.length_a   1.000
_cell.length_b   1.000
_cell.length_c   1.000
_cell.angle_alpha   90.00
_cell.angle_beta   90.00
_cell.angle_gamma   90.00
#
_symmetry.space_group_name_H-M   'P 1'
#
loop_
_entity.id
_entity.type
_entity.pdbx_description
1 polymer ?
#
loop_
_entity_poly.entity_id
_entity_poly.type
_entity_poly.pdbx_seq_one_letter_code
_entity_poly.pdbx_strand_id
1 'polypeptide(L)'
;MEQDYKPKKAERLISRQEDDSLLIFDSDSGSIKVLNETAALVWNTIDGNTSAQEIIDVVSEKNPEESRDTIERDVKAFLEDLQSHHFIM
;
A
#
# COMPACT_ATOMS: atom_id res chain seq x y z
N MET A 1 -4.21 -2.15 -13.56
CA MET A 1 -3.44 -3.17 -12.82
C MET A 1 -4.10 -4.54 -12.96
N GLU A 2 -3.34 -5.62 -13.15
CA GLU A 2 -3.86 -7.00 -13.21
C GLU A 2 -4.10 -7.55 -11.79
N GLN A 3 -5.07 -8.45 -11.61
CA GLN A 3 -5.42 -9.00 -10.28
C GLN A 3 -4.29 -9.86 -9.66
N ASP A 4 -3.52 -10.54 -10.50
CA ASP A 4 -2.39 -11.37 -10.08
C ASP A 4 -1.07 -10.59 -9.91
N TYR A 5 -1.09 -9.27 -10.08
CA TYR A 5 0.10 -8.42 -9.88
C TYR A 5 0.54 -8.46 -8.42
N LYS A 6 1.82 -8.76 -8.19
CA LYS A 6 2.43 -8.90 -6.86
C LYS A 6 3.36 -7.72 -6.61
N PRO A 7 2.87 -6.61 -6.02
CA PRO A 7 3.71 -5.45 -5.80
C PRO A 7 4.86 -5.78 -4.86
N LYS A 8 6.05 -5.23 -5.16
CA LYS A 8 7.21 -5.31 -4.29
C LYS A 8 7.70 -3.90 -3.93
N LYS A 9 7.93 -3.64 -2.64
CA LYS A 9 8.52 -2.38 -2.15
C LYS A 9 9.92 -2.16 -2.73
N ALA A 10 10.26 -0.92 -3.05
CA ALA A 10 11.62 -0.55 -3.41
C ALA A 10 12.54 -0.57 -2.17
N GLU A 11 13.73 -1.17 -2.30
CA GLU A 11 14.69 -1.39 -1.20
C GLU A 11 15.20 -0.08 -0.56
N ARG A 12 15.13 1.04 -1.28
CA ARG A 12 15.54 2.38 -0.79
C ARG A 12 14.56 2.99 0.23
N LEU A 13 13.35 2.43 0.32
CA LEU A 13 12.31 2.97 1.17
C LEU A 13 12.42 2.40 2.58
N ILE A 14 12.39 3.30 3.56
CA ILE A 14 12.40 2.95 4.98
C ILE A 14 11.04 3.35 5.54
N SER A 15 10.29 2.39 6.08
CA SER A 15 9.00 2.66 6.73
C SER A 15 9.08 2.55 8.24
N ARG A 16 8.39 3.44 8.95
CA ARG A 16 8.28 3.45 10.41
C ARG A 16 6.84 3.71 10.85
N GLN A 17 6.33 2.87 11.74
CA GLN A 17 5.02 3.06 12.37
C GLN A 17 5.13 4.14 13.45
N GLU A 18 4.18 5.08 13.47
CA GLU A 18 4.06 6.16 14.45
C GLU A 18 2.58 6.28 14.86
N ASP A 19 2.26 5.98 16.12
CA ASP A 19 0.91 6.00 16.69
C ASP A 19 -0.17 5.51 15.70
N ASP A 20 -0.88 6.43 15.05
CA ASP A 20 -2.00 6.17 14.13
C ASP A 20 -1.65 6.27 12.63
N SER A 21 -0.35 6.31 12.29
CA SER A 21 0.14 6.56 10.93
C SER A 21 1.41 5.78 10.61
N LEU A 22 1.74 5.70 9.32
CA LEU A 22 2.99 5.12 8.85
C LEU A 22 3.77 6.13 8.02
N LEU A 23 5.01 6.38 8.41
CA LEU A 23 5.94 7.23 7.66
C LEU A 23 6.74 6.37 6.69
N ILE A 24 6.81 6.80 5.44
CA ILE A 24 7.72 6.25 4.43
C ILE A 24 8.76 7.33 4.11
N PHE A 25 10.02 7.02 4.39
CA PHE A 25 11.16 7.82 4.00
C PHE A 25 11.81 7.25 2.74
N ASP A 26 11.98 8.08 1.72
CA ASP A 26 12.72 7.75 0.51
C ASP A 26 14.15 8.28 0.61
N SER A 27 15.12 7.37 0.75
CA SER A 27 16.52 7.74 0.95
C SER A 27 17.13 8.49 -0.23
N ASP A 28 16.59 8.31 -1.44
CA ASP A 28 17.15 8.92 -2.64
C ASP A 28 16.70 10.37 -2.80
N SER A 29 15.41 10.64 -2.58
CA SER A 29 14.83 11.98 -2.69
C SER A 29 14.88 12.78 -1.39
N GLY A 30 15.05 12.11 -0.23
CA GLY A 30 14.93 12.72 1.09
C GLY A 30 13.48 13.07 1.47
N SER A 31 12.49 12.60 0.71
CA SER A 31 11.08 12.89 0.96
C SER A 31 10.47 11.97 2.01
N ILE A 32 9.45 12.48 2.70
CA ILE A 32 8.64 11.72 3.66
C ILE A 32 7.20 11.73 3.18
N LYS A 33 6.61 10.54 3.06
CA LYS A 33 5.17 10.34 2.84
C LYS A 33 4.54 9.82 4.12
N VAL A 34 3.41 10.39 4.51
CA VAL A 34 2.62 9.95 5.66
C VAL A 34 1.42 9.18 5.16
N LEU A 35 1.23 7.96 5.65
CA LEU A 35 0.09 7.11 5.36
C LEU A 35 -0.87 7.08 6.55
N ASN A 36 -2.17 7.13 6.25
CA ASN A 36 -3.22 6.83 7.22
C ASN A 36 -3.25 5.32 7.52
N GLU A 37 -4.11 4.91 8.45
CA GLU A 37 -4.25 3.51 8.86
C GLU A 37 -4.53 2.55 7.69
N THR A 38 -5.49 2.87 6.81
CA THR A 38 -5.85 2.02 5.67
C THR A 38 -4.71 1.88 4.67
N ALA A 39 -4.04 2.99 4.33
CA ALA A 39 -2.89 2.97 3.42
C ALA A 39 -1.68 2.28 4.06
N ALA A 40 -1.49 2.42 5.37
CA ALA A 40 -0.47 1.69 6.13
C ALA A 40 -0.73 0.18 6.11
N LEU A 41 -2.00 -0.25 6.23
CA LEU A 41 -2.38 -1.65 6.09
C LEU A 41 -2.02 -2.18 4.71
N VAL A 42 -2.41 -1.47 3.64
CA VAL A 42 -2.03 -1.83 2.27
C VAL A 42 -0.52 -1.94 2.15
N TRP A 43 0.21 -0.91 2.58
CA TRP A 43 1.68 -0.88 2.54
C TRP A 43 2.30 -2.06 3.27
N ASN A 44 1.84 -2.38 4.48
CA ASN A 44 2.40 -3.45 5.29
C ASN A 44 2.17 -4.84 4.68
N THR A 45 1.10 -5.04 3.90
CA THR A 45 0.82 -6.29 3.19
C THR A 45 1.70 -6.50 1.95
N ILE A 46 2.30 -5.44 1.37
CA ILE A 46 3.15 -5.55 0.18
C ILE A 46 4.47 -6.25 0.52
N ASP A 47 4.65 -7.49 0.08
CA ASP A 47 5.83 -8.31 0.37
C ASP A 47 6.49 -8.92 -0.88
N GLY A 48 5.98 -8.60 -2.09
CA GLY A 48 6.42 -9.18 -3.35
C GLY A 48 5.85 -10.57 -3.66
N ASN A 49 5.05 -11.16 -2.76
CA ASN A 49 4.43 -12.48 -2.96
C ASN A 49 2.90 -12.40 -2.96
N THR A 50 2.35 -11.45 -2.22
CA THR A 50 0.91 -11.16 -2.10
C THR A 50 0.43 -10.36 -3.29
N SER A 51 -0.61 -10.84 -3.96
CA SER A 51 -1.23 -10.20 -5.12
C SER A 51 -2.07 -8.99 -4.73
N ALA A 52 -2.34 -8.11 -5.69
CA ALA A 52 -3.25 -6.99 -5.53
C ALA A 52 -4.65 -7.45 -5.09
N GLN A 53 -5.11 -8.59 -5.58
CA GLN A 53 -6.41 -9.17 -5.18
C GLN A 53 -6.41 -9.70 -3.74
N GLU A 54 -5.31 -10.25 -3.25
CA GLU A 54 -5.19 -10.67 -1.84
C GLU A 54 -5.09 -9.45 -0.91
N ILE A 55 -4.41 -8.36 -1.34
CA ILE A 55 -4.33 -7.10 -0.60
C ILE A 55 -5.73 -6.49 -0.42
N ILE A 56 -6.42 -6.22 -1.55
CA ILE A 56 -7.83 -6.58 -1.73
C ILE A 56 -8.65 -7.06 -0.52
N ASP A 57 -8.59 -8.38 -0.38
CA ASP A 57 -9.30 -9.20 0.58
C ASP A 57 -8.91 -8.84 2.01
N VAL A 58 -7.61 -8.67 2.27
CA VAL A 58 -7.10 -8.29 3.61
C VAL A 58 -7.67 -6.95 4.07
N VAL A 59 -7.70 -5.94 3.20
CA VAL A 59 -8.26 -4.63 3.54
C VAL A 59 -9.78 -4.73 3.73
N SER A 60 -10.46 -5.50 2.87
CA SER A 60 -11.90 -5.74 2.98
C SER A 60 -12.30 -6.41 4.29
N GLU A 61 -11.53 -7.41 4.73
CA GLU A 61 -11.75 -8.11 6.00
C GLU A 61 -11.53 -7.21 7.22
N LYS A 62 -10.63 -6.23 7.11
CA LYS A 62 -10.34 -5.28 8.19
C LYS A 62 -11.30 -4.10 8.29
N ASN A 63 -12.04 -3.80 7.22
CA ASN A 63 -12.97 -2.67 7.13
C ASN A 63 -14.36 -3.17 6.66
N PRO A 64 -15.04 -4.02 7.44
CA PRO A 64 -16.30 -4.65 7.03
C PRO A 64 -17.47 -3.67 6.82
N GLU A 65 -17.37 -2.46 7.35
CA GLU A 65 -18.33 -1.37 7.15
C GLU A 65 -18.23 -0.70 5.77
N GLU A 66 -17.10 -0.85 5.07
CA GLU A 66 -16.91 -0.32 3.73
C GLU A 66 -17.28 -1.34 2.64
N SER A 67 -17.87 -0.86 1.54
CA SER A 67 -18.20 -1.73 0.42
C SER A 67 -16.92 -2.21 -0.28
N ARG A 68 -16.87 -3.49 -0.63
CA ARG A 68 -15.75 -4.08 -1.38
C ARG A 68 -15.38 -3.31 -2.65
N ASP A 69 -16.36 -2.81 -3.40
CA ASP A 69 -16.10 -2.03 -4.63
C ASP A 69 -15.35 -0.72 -4.36
N THR A 70 -15.65 -0.06 -3.23
CA THR A 70 -14.94 1.16 -2.80
C THR A 70 -13.51 0.83 -2.39
N ILE A 71 -13.34 -0.21 -1.58
CA ILE A 71 -12.01 -0.69 -1.15
C ILE A 71 -11.16 -1.08 -2.36
N GLU A 72 -11.72 -1.84 -3.31
CA GLU A 72 -11.02 -2.25 -4.52
C GLU A 72 -10.53 -1.04 -5.32
N ARG A 73 -11.38 -0.03 -5.51
CA ARG A 73 -11.01 1.20 -6.23
C ARG A 73 -9.90 1.95 -5.48
N ASP A 74 -10.03 2.11 -4.17
CA ASP A 74 -9.13 2.93 -3.37
C ASP A 74 -7.77 2.25 -3.18
N VAL A 75 -7.73 0.93 -2.99
CA VAL A 75 -6.49 0.13 -2.98
C VAL A 75 -5.79 0.20 -4.34
N LYS A 76 -6.52 0.04 -5.45
CA LYS A 76 -5.94 0.14 -6.80
C LYS A 76 -5.36 1.52 -7.05
N ALA A 77 -6.10 2.58 -6.74
CA ALA A 77 -5.63 3.96 -6.88
C ALA A 77 -4.36 4.21 -6.04
N PHE A 78 -4.30 3.68 -4.82
CA PHE A 78 -3.12 3.80 -3.97
C PHE A 78 -1.92 3.03 -4.51
N LEU A 79 -2.10 1.80 -5.01
CA LEU A 79 -1.02 1.04 -5.65
C LEU A 79 -0.51 1.73 -6.92
N GLU A 80 -1.40 2.31 -7.73
CA GLU A 80 -1.03 3.09 -8.92
C GLU A 80 -0.22 4.34 -8.54
N ASP A 81 -0.63 5.04 -7.49
CA ASP A 81 0.10 6.18 -6.94
C ASP A 81 1.51 5.76 -6.48
N LEU A 82 1.63 4.69 -5.68
CA LEU A 82 2.93 4.15 -5.27
C LEU A 82 3.80 3.75 -6.47
N GLN A 83 3.22 3.13 -7.49
CA GLN A 83 3.96 2.72 -8.70
C GLN A 83 4.44 3.95 -9.48
N SER A 84 3.61 4.99 -9.62
CA SER A 84 4.00 6.24 -10.31
C SER A 84 5.17 6.97 -9.63
N HIS A 85 5.27 6.84 -8.31
CA HIS A 85 6.37 7.35 -7.51
C HIS A 85 7.57 6.38 -7.44
N HIS A 86 7.51 5.23 -8.13
CA HIS A 86 8.52 4.16 -8.08
C HIS A 86 8.74 3.59 -6.68
N PHE A 87 7.72 3.66 -5.81
CA PHE A 87 7.79 3.12 -4.45
C PHE A 87 7.58 1.62 -4.41
N ILE A 88 6.87 1.11 -5.42
CA ILE A 88 6.68 -0.33 -5.66
C ILE A 88 6.97 -0.65 -7.13
N MET A 89 7.31 -1.92 -7.37
CA MET A 89 7.53 -2.51 -8.70
C MET A 89 6.67 -3.76 -8.89
#